data_AF-A0A849MZ59-F1
#
_entry.id   AF-A0A849MZ59-F1
#
_cell.length_a   1.000
_cell.length_b   1.000
_cell.length_c   1.000
_cell.angle_alpha   90.00
_cell.angle_beta   90.00
_cell.angle_gamma   90.00
#
_symmetry.space_group_name_H-M   'P 1'
#
loop_
_entity.id
_entity.type
_entity.pdbx_description
1 polymer ?
#
loop_
_entity_poly.entity_id
_entity_poly.type
_entity_poly.pdbx_seq_one_letter_code
_entity_poly.pdbx_strand_id
1 'polypeptide(L)'
;MSETPETPAGAPASAPAPTPRNSPLDPPAPKRLDPAAVMIGVGGVVLLLAVWWLLKTPRSTNEASVDPARVAQLEQRLGALEGVRGELGTLGGRLQALAPLEGRVQALENKPAPQMPDLRPLESQVAALAERTAVAERSTAQATDRVAANERRLQALEAKPTFDPAAVAPRVAFDALGTRVEAQATRLQQLDADLTRRLQEAQRADEQREQAAQQALTQKLQEAQRADEQREQAAQQALTQKLQDAARVDEQREQAAQQQMTQRLQALEQTVQQKLAALDSALGQRVAALEQAQKQMQALESRTARLAAVDRLRGALGAGQPLGEALARIDQPPQALARFAQAAPPTEAALRLSFEDAAKAARAASDAAMQPDGSKAGVMDSAMARLGGLVTIRRGDQVVWGDAAEAEIERARRALEAGDIEMSLQHIDRLPPPARQAMQGWADQARSLLAARAALRQLAAG
;
A
#
# COMPACT_ATOMS: atom_id res chain seq x y z
N MET A 1 -27.57 -43.23 17.34
CA MET A 1 -28.10 -43.50 18.69
C MET A 1 -28.06 -42.18 19.41
N SER A 2 -29.10 -41.51 19.86
CA SER A 2 -30.55 -41.66 20.01
C SER A 2 -30.87 -40.43 20.90
N GLU A 3 -31.99 -39.75 20.98
CA GLU A 3 -33.29 -39.72 20.36
C GLU A 3 -33.92 -38.43 20.94
N THR A 4 -34.73 -37.74 20.15
CA THR A 4 -35.76 -36.81 20.62
C THR A 4 -36.82 -37.50 21.50
N PRO A 5 -37.58 -36.73 22.28
CA PRO A 5 -39.03 -36.95 22.40
C PRO A 5 -39.79 -35.65 22.04
N GLU A 6 -40.66 -35.63 21.03
CA GLU A 6 -42.11 -35.97 21.01
C GLU A 6 -42.99 -35.15 21.99
N THR A 7 -43.89 -34.25 21.53
CA THR A 7 -45.27 -34.43 20.96
C THR A 7 -46.32 -34.67 22.09
N PRO A 8 -47.52 -34.01 22.15
CA PRO A 8 -48.70 -34.16 21.24
C PRO A 8 -49.49 -32.86 20.95
N ALA A 9 -50.15 -32.63 19.80
CA ALA A 9 -51.21 -33.33 19.02
C ALA A 9 -52.65 -32.87 19.35
N GLY A 10 -53.40 -32.49 18.31
CA GLY A 10 -54.84 -32.19 18.37
C GLY A 10 -55.40 -31.61 17.06
N ALA A 11 -55.84 -32.49 16.16
CA ALA A 11 -56.51 -32.24 14.86
C ALA A 11 -58.04 -31.91 15.04
N PRO A 12 -58.96 -31.98 14.04
CA PRO A 12 -58.85 -32.07 12.57
C PRO A 12 -59.89 -31.22 11.75
N ALA A 13 -59.74 -31.28 10.41
CA ALA A 13 -60.78 -31.30 9.37
C ALA A 13 -61.70 -30.08 9.09
N SER A 14 -61.66 -29.56 7.85
CA SER A 14 -62.72 -29.76 6.83
C SER A 14 -62.53 -28.83 5.62
N ALA A 15 -62.50 -29.40 4.41
CA ALA A 15 -62.66 -28.69 3.15
C ALA A 15 -64.15 -28.51 2.82
N PRO A 16 -64.53 -27.44 2.09
CA PRO A 16 -65.42 -27.68 0.95
C PRO A 16 -65.14 -26.79 -0.30
N ALA A 17 -65.32 -27.44 -1.46
CA ALA A 17 -65.85 -27.06 -2.78
C ALA A 17 -65.65 -25.65 -3.42
N PRO A 18 -65.53 -25.56 -4.78
CA PRO A 18 -65.24 -24.31 -5.50
C PRO A 18 -66.42 -23.66 -6.29
N THR A 19 -66.25 -22.35 -6.60
CA THR A 19 -66.89 -21.44 -7.60
C THR A 19 -68.31 -20.89 -7.32
N PRO A 20 -68.73 -19.67 -7.80
CA PRO A 20 -68.38 -18.99 -9.07
C PRO A 20 -68.29 -17.42 -9.14
N ARG A 21 -67.72 -16.96 -10.28
CA ARG A 21 -67.98 -15.77 -11.15
C ARG A 21 -68.40 -14.39 -10.61
N ASN A 22 -67.58 -13.40 -11.02
CA ASN A 22 -67.90 -12.07 -11.60
C ASN A 22 -68.21 -10.83 -10.73
N SER A 23 -67.27 -9.87 -10.83
CA SER A 23 -67.40 -8.39 -10.92
C SER A 23 -67.53 -7.55 -9.61
N PRO A 24 -67.14 -6.25 -9.58
CA PRO A 24 -66.45 -5.40 -10.57
C PRO A 24 -65.18 -4.69 -10.04
N LEU A 25 -64.58 -3.88 -10.92
CA LEU A 25 -63.33 -3.11 -10.79
C LEU A 25 -63.22 -2.22 -9.53
N ASP A 26 -62.10 -2.36 -8.81
CA ASP A 26 -61.52 -1.31 -7.97
C ASP A 26 -60.55 -0.44 -8.81
N PRO A 27 -60.51 0.89 -8.63
CA PRO A 27 -59.60 1.78 -9.35
C PRO A 27 -58.14 1.55 -8.90
N PRO A 28 -57.15 1.59 -9.82
CA PRO A 28 -55.76 1.38 -9.44
C PRO A 28 -55.24 2.53 -8.59
N ALA A 29 -54.74 2.20 -7.40
CA ALA A 29 -53.97 3.11 -6.55
C ALA A 29 -52.80 3.73 -7.35
N PRO A 30 -52.49 5.03 -7.16
CA PRO A 30 -51.43 5.69 -7.91
C PRO A 30 -50.08 5.04 -7.60
N LYS A 31 -49.43 4.49 -8.65
CA LYS A 31 -48.05 4.02 -8.59
C LYS A 31 -47.14 5.18 -8.20
N ARG A 32 -46.64 5.15 -6.97
CA ARG A 32 -45.54 6.01 -6.54
C ARG A 32 -44.31 5.60 -7.35
N LEU A 33 -43.85 6.51 -8.21
CA LEU A 33 -42.57 6.37 -8.90
C LEU A 33 -41.46 6.30 -7.87
N ASP A 34 -40.70 5.21 -7.92
CA ASP A 34 -39.50 5.04 -7.12
C ASP A 34 -38.48 6.14 -7.50
N PRO A 35 -38.02 6.99 -6.55
CA PRO A 35 -37.10 8.08 -6.84
C PRO A 35 -35.79 7.60 -7.50
N ALA A 36 -35.41 6.33 -7.32
CA ALA A 36 -34.26 5.73 -7.99
C ALA A 36 -34.47 5.59 -9.52
N ALA A 37 -35.69 5.27 -9.97
CA ALA A 37 -35.99 5.11 -11.39
C ALA A 37 -35.99 6.46 -12.14
N VAL A 38 -36.38 7.55 -11.46
CA VAL A 38 -36.32 8.91 -12.02
C VAL A 38 -34.88 9.36 -12.21
N MET A 39 -33.97 9.04 -11.27
CA MET A 39 -32.55 9.38 -11.39
C MET A 39 -31.85 8.61 -12.51
N ILE A 40 -32.21 7.34 -12.74
CA ILE A 40 -31.67 6.55 -13.87
C ILE A 40 -32.20 7.08 -15.21
N GLY A 41 -33.48 7.48 -15.28
CA GLY A 41 -34.07 8.08 -16.47
C GLY A 41 -33.40 9.41 -16.85
N VAL A 42 -33.15 10.28 -15.86
CA VAL A 42 -32.44 11.56 -16.08
C VAL A 42 -30.99 11.30 -16.52
N GLY A 43 -30.31 10.33 -15.91
CA GLY A 43 -28.95 9.93 -16.32
C GLY A 43 -28.89 9.43 -17.76
N GLY A 44 -29.86 8.63 -18.21
CA GLY A 44 -29.95 8.14 -19.58
C GLY A 44 -30.19 9.26 -20.61
N VAL A 45 -31.03 10.24 -20.28
CA VAL A 45 -31.32 11.38 -21.16
C VAL A 45 -30.11 12.30 -21.30
N VAL A 46 -29.36 12.55 -20.23
CA VAL A 46 -28.11 13.35 -20.28
C VAL A 46 -27.05 12.64 -21.12
N LEU A 47 -26.94 11.32 -21.01
CA LEU A 47 -25.96 10.54 -21.77
C LEU A 47 -26.31 10.50 -23.27
N LEU A 48 -27.59 10.37 -23.61
CA LEU A 48 -28.07 10.48 -24.99
C LEU A 48 -27.88 11.89 -25.57
N LEU A 49 -28.12 12.94 -24.78
CA LEU A 49 -27.84 14.33 -25.19
C LEU A 49 -26.34 14.56 -25.41
N ALA A 50 -25.47 14.00 -24.56
CA ALA A 50 -24.02 14.11 -24.70
C ALA A 50 -23.51 13.36 -25.95
N VAL A 51 -24.03 12.16 -26.23
CA VAL A 51 -23.68 11.39 -27.43
C VAL A 51 -24.19 12.08 -28.69
N TRP A 52 -25.42 12.60 -28.65
CA TRP A 52 -25.99 13.37 -29.76
C TRP A 52 -25.21 14.67 -30.01
N TRP A 53 -24.80 15.38 -28.96
CA TRP A 53 -23.96 16.58 -29.07
C TRP A 53 -22.57 16.24 -29.66
N LEU A 54 -21.97 15.12 -29.28
CA LEU A 54 -20.68 14.67 -29.80
C LEU A 54 -20.75 14.27 -31.30
N LEU A 55 -21.89 13.78 -31.77
CA LEU A 55 -22.13 13.44 -33.17
C LEU A 55 -22.48 14.66 -34.03
N LYS A 56 -23.12 15.68 -33.46
CA LYS A 56 -23.59 16.87 -34.20
C LYS A 56 -22.59 18.02 -34.23
N THR A 57 -21.56 18.02 -33.37
CA THR A 57 -20.55 19.07 -33.35
C THR A 57 -19.41 18.71 -34.31
N PRO A 58 -19.22 19.45 -35.43
CA PRO A 58 -18.12 19.17 -36.35
C PRO A 58 -16.79 19.34 -35.63
N ARG A 59 -15.97 18.29 -35.59
CA ARG A 59 -14.62 18.35 -35.04
C ARG A 59 -13.83 19.35 -35.87
N SER A 60 -13.49 20.49 -35.27
CA SER A 60 -12.42 21.34 -35.79
C SER A 60 -11.14 20.51 -35.73
N THR A 61 -10.62 20.18 -36.90
CA THR A 61 -9.23 19.76 -37.08
C THR A 61 -8.35 20.94 -36.69
N ASN A 62 -8.12 21.12 -35.39
CA ASN A 62 -6.99 21.90 -34.91
C ASN A 62 -5.76 21.05 -35.12
N GLU A 63 -4.99 21.39 -36.16
CA GLU A 63 -3.60 20.97 -36.27
C GLU A 63 -2.89 21.32 -34.96
N ALA A 64 -2.19 20.31 -34.43
CA ALA A 64 -1.37 20.44 -33.26
C ALA A 64 -0.12 21.28 -33.58
N SER A 65 -0.24 22.61 -33.52
CA SER A 65 0.89 23.43 -33.11
C SER A 65 0.91 23.39 -31.57
N VAL A 66 1.94 22.77 -31.02
CA VAL A 66 2.23 22.86 -29.58
C VAL A 66 2.57 24.31 -29.31
N ASP A 67 1.58 25.07 -28.85
CA ASP A 67 1.70 26.48 -28.54
C ASP A 67 2.72 26.64 -27.40
N PRO A 68 3.92 27.21 -27.65
CA PRO A 68 5.01 27.24 -26.68
C PRO A 68 4.62 27.98 -25.39
N ALA A 69 3.64 28.86 -25.45
CA ALA A 69 3.05 29.53 -24.30
C ALA A 69 2.35 28.56 -23.33
N ARG A 70 1.68 27.53 -23.85
CA ARG A 70 1.02 26.51 -23.00
C ARG A 70 2.02 25.57 -22.35
N VAL A 71 3.12 25.25 -23.05
CA VAL A 71 4.20 24.44 -22.49
C VAL A 71 4.92 25.21 -21.38
N ALA A 72 5.25 26.48 -21.60
CA ALA A 72 5.82 27.35 -20.58
C ALA A 72 4.90 27.49 -19.35
N GLN A 73 3.57 27.60 -19.57
CA GLN A 73 2.60 27.67 -18.48
C GLN A 73 2.46 26.34 -17.71
N LEU A 74 2.64 25.20 -18.38
CA LEU A 74 2.66 23.88 -17.75
C LEU A 74 3.96 23.66 -16.94
N GLU A 75 5.11 24.11 -17.44
CA GLU A 75 6.38 24.09 -16.72
C GLU A 75 6.33 24.99 -15.47
N GLN A 76 5.71 26.17 -15.58
CA GLN A 76 5.49 27.06 -14.43
C GLN A 76 4.57 26.43 -13.38
N ARG A 77 3.52 25.70 -13.80
CA ARG A 77 2.62 24.98 -12.91
C ARG A 77 3.30 23.76 -12.27
N LEU A 78 4.19 23.08 -12.98
CA LEU A 78 5.00 21.97 -12.45
C LEU A 78 6.01 22.48 -11.42
N GLY A 79 6.71 23.58 -11.69
CA GLY A 79 7.61 24.21 -10.72
C GLY A 79 6.89 24.70 -9.46
N ALA A 80 5.66 25.24 -9.60
CA ALA A 80 4.83 25.60 -8.45
C ALA A 80 4.41 24.39 -7.61
N LEU A 81 4.09 23.26 -8.25
CA LEU A 81 3.76 22.01 -7.56
C LEU A 81 4.98 21.37 -6.87
N GLU A 82 6.16 21.47 -7.47
CA GLU A 82 7.42 21.05 -6.83
C GLU A 82 7.78 21.95 -5.63
N GLY A 83 7.50 23.25 -5.70
CA GLY A 83 7.60 24.17 -4.57
C GLY A 83 6.71 23.76 -3.40
N VAL A 84 5.43 23.46 -3.66
CA VAL A 84 4.47 22.98 -2.64
C VAL A 84 4.92 21.64 -2.04
N ARG A 85 5.52 20.75 -2.84
CA ARG A 85 6.08 19.49 -2.36
C ARG A 85 7.30 19.71 -1.47
N GLY A 86 8.13 20.70 -1.78
CA GLY A 86 9.24 21.15 -0.93
C GLY A 86 8.74 21.69 0.41
N GLU A 87 7.71 22.54 0.40
CA GLU A 87 7.09 23.09 1.63
C GLU A 87 6.50 21.98 2.51
N LEU A 88 5.82 20.98 1.93
CA LEU A 88 5.33 19.81 2.66
C LEU A 88 6.47 18.99 3.28
N GLY A 89 7.61 18.89 2.60
CA GLY A 89 8.83 18.28 3.15
C GLY A 89 9.38 19.04 4.36
N THR A 90 9.37 20.38 4.32
CA THR A 90 9.80 21.21 5.46
C THR A 90 8.84 21.14 6.65
N LEU A 91 7.53 21.04 6.39
CA LEU A 91 6.50 20.81 7.42
C LEU A 91 6.64 19.42 8.06
N GLY A 92 6.92 18.39 7.26
CA GLY A 92 7.26 17.06 7.77
C GLY A 92 8.51 17.06 8.65
N GLY A 93 9.55 17.80 8.24
CA GLY A 93 10.75 18.00 9.05
C GLY A 93 10.49 18.74 10.37
N ARG A 94 9.59 19.73 10.38
CA ARG A 94 9.16 20.45 11.59
C ARG A 94 8.35 19.57 12.54
N LEU A 95 7.50 18.69 12.03
CA LEU A 95 6.78 17.69 12.83
C LEU A 95 7.73 16.66 13.44
N GLN A 96 8.73 16.19 12.69
CA GLN A 96 9.77 15.31 13.22
C GLN A 96 10.62 15.98 14.31
N ALA A 97 10.83 17.30 14.22
CA ALA A 97 11.51 18.10 15.23
C ALA A 97 10.68 18.34 16.50
N LEU A 98 9.36 18.15 16.45
CA LEU A 98 8.46 18.25 17.61
C LEU A 98 8.34 16.91 18.39
N ALA A 99 8.62 15.77 17.76
CA ALA A 99 8.65 14.46 18.42
C ALA A 99 9.55 14.39 19.69
N PRO A 100 10.77 14.96 19.73
CA PRO A 100 11.56 14.99 20.96
C PRO A 100 11.00 15.92 22.04
N LEU A 101 10.21 16.94 21.67
CA LEU A 101 9.55 17.82 22.64
C LEU A 101 8.38 17.11 23.31
N GLU A 102 7.62 16.31 22.56
CA GLU A 102 6.54 15.48 23.09
C GLU A 102 7.08 14.39 24.04
N GLY A 103 8.22 13.78 23.70
CA GLY A 103 8.94 12.88 24.60
C GLY A 103 9.45 13.56 25.88
N ARG A 104 9.84 14.85 25.81
CA ARG A 104 10.23 15.64 26.99
C ARG A 104 9.03 16.01 27.86
N VAL A 105 7.86 16.24 27.28
CA VAL A 105 6.61 16.49 28.03
C VAL A 105 6.17 15.23 28.75
N GLN A 106 6.18 14.06 28.10
CA GLN A 106 5.90 12.78 28.76
C GLN A 106 6.94 12.40 29.83
N ALA A 107 8.22 12.74 29.62
CA ALA A 107 9.26 12.54 30.62
C ALA A 107 9.13 13.49 31.83
N LEU A 108 8.50 14.65 31.66
CA LEU A 108 8.18 15.58 32.74
C LEU A 108 6.90 15.18 33.49
N GLU A 109 5.88 14.67 32.78
CA GLU A 109 4.66 14.14 33.39
C GLU A 109 4.91 12.85 34.19
N ASN A 110 5.84 12.00 33.74
CA ASN A 110 6.22 10.77 34.45
C ASN A 110 7.35 10.96 35.48
N LYS A 111 7.78 12.20 35.76
CA LYS A 111 8.83 12.46 36.75
C LYS A 111 8.22 12.46 38.15
N PRO A 112 8.54 11.49 39.03
CA PRO A 112 8.09 11.53 40.42
C PRO A 112 8.64 12.77 41.12
N ALA A 113 7.82 13.38 41.98
CA ALA A 113 8.13 14.63 42.68
C ALA A 113 9.52 14.59 43.35
N PRO A 114 10.31 15.68 43.29
CA PRO A 114 11.60 15.73 43.96
C PRO A 114 11.38 15.54 45.47
N GLN A 115 12.08 14.56 46.04
CA GLN A 115 12.14 14.36 47.48
C GLN A 115 12.66 15.65 48.13
N MET A 116 11.84 16.24 49.00
CA MET A 116 12.24 17.39 49.81
C MET A 116 13.54 17.06 50.55
N PRO A 117 14.52 17.98 50.57
CA PRO A 117 15.73 17.82 51.38
C PRO A 117 15.35 17.52 52.84
N ASP A 118 15.94 16.48 53.41
CA ASP A 118 15.65 16.02 54.76
C ASP A 118 15.95 17.14 55.77
N LEU A 119 14.93 17.59 56.51
CA LEU A 119 15.01 18.70 57.49
C LEU A 119 15.45 18.24 58.88
N ARG A 120 15.53 16.92 59.10
CA ARG A 120 16.03 16.28 60.33
C ARG A 120 17.37 16.84 60.85
N PRO A 121 18.40 17.12 60.01
CA PRO A 121 19.64 17.72 60.51
C PRO A 121 19.47 19.15 61.02
N LEU A 122 18.49 19.92 60.52
CA LEU A 122 18.19 21.27 61.04
C LEU A 122 17.43 21.18 62.37
N GLU A 123 16.50 20.24 62.52
CA GLU A 123 15.84 19.98 63.81
C GLU A 123 16.83 19.57 64.90
N SER A 124 17.83 18.73 64.58
CA SER A 124 18.88 18.36 65.54
C SER A 124 19.76 19.55 65.96
N GLN A 125 19.99 20.51 65.05
CA GLN A 125 20.78 21.70 65.36
C GLN A 125 20.01 22.67 66.28
N VAL A 126 18.69 22.80 66.07
CA VAL A 126 17.82 23.60 66.94
C VAL A 126 17.71 22.98 68.34
N ALA A 127 17.59 21.65 68.45
CA ALA A 127 17.59 20.96 69.73
C ALA A 127 18.90 21.15 70.51
N ALA A 128 20.05 21.07 69.83
CA ALA A 128 21.36 21.31 70.45
C ALA A 128 21.54 22.77 70.90
N LEU A 129 20.97 23.73 70.17
CA LEU A 129 20.95 25.14 70.57
C LEU A 129 20.08 25.37 71.81
N ALA A 130 18.89 24.74 71.89
CA ALA A 130 17.99 24.84 73.04
C ALA A 130 18.60 24.25 74.32
N GLU A 131 19.37 23.17 74.21
CA GLU A 131 20.06 22.57 75.35
C GLU A 131 21.20 23.47 75.85
N ARG A 132 21.95 24.11 74.93
CA ARG A 132 23.00 25.08 75.30
C ARG A 132 22.44 26.30 76.02
N THR A 133 21.27 26.82 75.60
CA THR A 133 20.62 27.93 76.30
C THR A 133 20.13 27.52 77.69
N ALA A 134 19.58 26.32 77.85
CA ALA A 134 19.16 25.81 79.16
C ALA A 134 20.34 25.63 80.15
N VAL A 135 21.53 25.27 79.66
CA VAL A 135 22.75 25.19 80.48
C VAL A 135 23.25 26.58 80.88
N ALA A 136 23.15 27.56 79.97
CA ALA A 136 23.50 28.95 80.26
C ALA A 136 22.58 29.59 81.32
N GLU A 137 21.27 29.30 81.28
CA GLU A 137 20.32 29.78 82.29
C GLU A 137 20.56 29.18 83.69
N ARG A 138 21.00 27.92 83.76
CA ARG A 138 21.36 27.31 85.06
C ARG A 138 22.63 27.90 85.65
N SER A 139 23.61 28.27 84.82
CA SER A 139 24.86 28.87 85.31
C SER A 139 24.67 30.29 85.80
N THR A 140 23.76 31.07 85.20
CA THR A 140 23.40 32.40 85.70
C THR A 140 22.65 32.34 87.04
N ALA A 141 21.72 31.39 87.20
CA ALA A 141 21.05 31.15 88.49
C ALA A 141 22.06 30.78 89.60
N GLN A 142 23.03 29.91 89.31
CA GLN A 142 24.09 29.56 90.25
C GLN A 142 25.00 30.75 90.60
N ALA A 143 25.24 31.66 89.65
CA ALA A 143 26.00 32.88 89.92
C ALA A 143 25.22 33.84 90.85
N THR A 144 23.89 33.91 90.70
CA THR A 144 23.04 34.77 91.55
C THR A 144 23.01 34.27 93.00
N ASP A 145 22.90 32.94 93.19
CA ASP A 145 22.96 32.33 94.53
C ASP A 145 24.30 32.57 95.24
N ARG A 146 25.42 32.55 94.50
CA ARG A 146 26.75 32.84 95.04
C ARG A 146 26.89 34.30 95.49
N VAL A 147 26.28 35.23 94.76
CA VAL A 147 26.26 36.65 95.13
C VAL A 147 25.45 36.84 96.43
N ALA A 148 24.25 36.26 96.51
CA ALA A 148 23.43 36.33 97.72
C ALA A 148 24.12 35.68 98.94
N ALA A 149 24.86 34.58 98.75
CA ALA A 149 25.63 33.95 99.81
C ALA A 149 26.80 34.83 100.29
N ASN A 150 27.50 35.50 99.37
CA ASN A 150 28.56 36.45 99.74
C ASN A 150 28.01 37.67 100.48
N GLU A 151 26.84 38.16 100.11
CA GLU A 151 26.19 39.29 100.78
C GLU A 151 25.81 38.95 102.23
N ARG A 152 25.29 37.74 102.48
CA ARG A 152 25.06 37.24 103.86
C ARG A 152 26.36 37.13 104.66
N ARG A 153 27.47 36.74 104.03
CA ARG A 153 28.78 36.68 104.69
C ARG A 153 29.31 38.07 105.03
N LEU A 154 29.06 39.06 104.18
CA LEU A 154 29.37 40.46 104.44
C LEU A 154 28.55 41.01 105.62
N GLN A 155 27.24 40.77 105.66
CA GLN A 155 26.38 41.17 106.78
C GLN A 155 26.79 40.49 108.10
N ALA A 156 27.18 39.21 108.05
CA ALA A 156 27.69 38.51 109.23
C ALA A 156 29.04 39.06 109.74
N LEU A 157 29.83 39.69 108.87
CA LEU A 157 31.10 40.34 109.25
C LEU A 157 30.90 41.78 109.76
N GLU A 158 29.83 42.46 109.37
CA GLU A 158 29.42 43.76 109.92
C GLU A 158 28.88 43.66 111.35
N ALA A 159 28.30 42.50 111.74
CA ALA A 159 27.89 42.21 113.10
C ALA A 159 29.08 41.84 114.01
N LYS A 160 30.06 42.74 114.14
CA LYS A 160 31.14 42.61 115.13
C LYS A 160 30.68 43.17 116.49
N PRO A 161 30.91 42.47 117.61
CA PRO A 161 30.63 42.99 118.94
C PRO A 161 31.61 44.12 119.30
N THR A 162 31.06 45.15 119.93
CA THR A 162 31.70 46.38 120.40
C THR A 162 32.88 46.08 121.32
N PHE A 163 34.05 46.65 121.00
CA PHE A 163 35.28 46.59 121.80
C PHE A 163 35.08 47.39 123.10
N ASP A 164 35.29 46.77 124.26
CA ASP A 164 35.22 47.39 125.59
C ASP A 164 36.56 48.08 125.93
N PRO A 165 36.61 49.42 125.99
CA PRO A 165 37.85 50.18 126.17
C PRO A 165 38.30 50.33 127.64
N ALA A 166 37.65 49.68 128.61
CA ALA A 166 37.97 49.85 130.03
C ALA A 166 39.13 48.95 130.55
N ALA A 167 39.68 48.07 129.72
CA ALA A 167 40.81 47.20 130.09
C ALA A 167 42.15 47.75 129.54
N VAL A 168 42.51 48.99 129.91
CA VAL A 168 43.84 49.55 129.57
C VAL A 168 44.85 49.09 130.62
N ALA A 169 45.60 48.05 130.26
CA ALA A 169 46.79 47.59 130.98
C ALA A 169 48.01 48.50 130.66
N PRO A 170 48.98 48.62 131.59
CA PRO A 170 49.96 49.72 131.66
C PRO A 170 51.04 49.71 130.56
N ARG A 171 51.84 50.79 130.49
CA ARG A 171 52.91 51.19 129.52
C ARG A 171 53.66 50.11 128.72
N VAL A 172 53.76 48.86 129.20
CA VAL A 172 54.23 47.69 128.45
C VAL A 172 53.36 47.41 127.20
N ALA A 173 52.08 47.78 127.23
CA ALA A 173 51.17 47.65 126.09
C ALA A 173 51.49 48.62 124.93
N PHE A 174 52.13 49.76 125.21
CA PHE A 174 52.57 50.70 124.18
C PHE A 174 53.85 50.22 123.47
N ASP A 175 54.78 49.60 124.20
CA ASP A 175 55.95 48.94 123.59
C ASP A 175 55.52 47.70 122.76
N ALA A 176 54.50 46.98 123.22
CA ALA A 176 53.86 45.91 122.45
C ALA A 176 53.15 46.41 121.19
N LEU A 177 52.63 47.65 121.19
CA LEU A 177 52.08 48.31 120.01
C LEU A 177 53.18 48.82 119.07
N GLY A 178 54.27 49.39 119.61
CA GLY A 178 55.43 49.81 118.83
C GLY A 178 56.05 48.65 118.06
N THR A 179 56.32 47.54 118.75
CA THR A 179 56.80 46.29 118.14
C THR A 179 55.80 45.70 117.14
N ARG A 180 54.49 45.84 117.37
CA ARG A 180 53.46 45.40 116.43
C ARG A 180 53.38 46.30 115.18
N VAL A 181 53.55 47.61 115.32
CA VAL A 181 53.59 48.56 114.20
C VAL A 181 54.85 48.35 113.37
N GLU A 182 56.00 48.11 113.99
CA GLU A 182 57.24 47.74 113.31
C GLU A 182 57.09 46.41 112.58
N ALA A 183 56.51 45.39 113.23
CA ALA A 183 56.21 44.11 112.57
C ALA A 183 55.21 44.27 111.41
N GLN A 184 54.23 45.19 111.51
CA GLN A 184 53.32 45.51 110.41
C GLN A 184 54.04 46.26 109.28
N ALA A 185 54.94 47.18 109.58
CA ALA A 185 55.74 47.88 108.58
C ALA A 185 56.64 46.89 107.81
N THR A 186 57.28 45.96 108.50
CA THR A 186 58.06 44.88 107.86
C THR A 186 57.16 43.97 107.01
N ARG A 187 55.95 43.66 107.49
CA ARG A 187 54.98 42.85 106.74
C ARG A 187 54.48 43.55 105.47
N LEU A 188 54.27 44.87 105.52
CA LEU A 188 53.91 45.67 104.35
C LEU A 188 55.05 45.70 103.32
N GLN A 189 56.30 45.87 103.77
CA GLN A 189 57.46 45.81 102.87
C GLN A 189 57.61 44.42 102.21
N GLN A 190 57.35 43.34 102.96
CA GLN A 190 57.35 41.98 102.40
C GLN A 190 56.22 41.77 101.40
N LEU A 191 55.03 42.31 101.67
CA LEU A 191 53.89 42.28 100.74
C LEU A 191 54.19 43.06 99.45
N ASP A 192 54.78 44.24 99.53
CA ASP A 192 55.18 45.03 98.36
C ASP A 192 56.25 44.30 97.53
N ALA A 193 57.21 43.65 98.18
CA ALA A 193 58.20 42.82 97.51
C ALA A 193 57.57 41.59 96.82
N ASP A 194 56.62 40.91 97.47
CA ASP A 194 55.90 39.77 96.88
C ASP A 194 55.01 40.21 95.72
N LEU A 195 54.30 41.34 95.86
CA LEU A 195 53.48 41.92 94.78
C LEU A 195 54.35 42.30 93.59
N THR A 196 55.50 42.94 93.81
CA THR A 196 56.43 43.30 92.74
C THR A 196 56.95 42.05 92.02
N ARG A 197 57.28 40.99 92.77
CA ARG A 197 57.72 39.71 92.21
C ARG A 197 56.62 39.03 91.40
N ARG A 198 55.40 38.96 91.94
CA ARG A 198 54.22 38.40 91.24
C ARG A 198 53.89 39.19 89.97
N LEU A 199 54.04 40.51 90.00
CA LEU A 199 53.79 41.36 88.84
C LEU A 199 54.83 41.13 87.74
N GLN A 200 56.11 40.97 88.10
CA GLN A 200 57.16 40.59 87.15
C GLN A 200 56.96 39.16 86.60
N GLU A 201 56.55 38.21 87.44
CA GLU A 201 56.23 36.84 87.01
C GLU A 201 55.01 36.82 86.07
N ALA A 202 54.00 37.64 86.34
CA ALA A 202 52.83 37.81 85.48
C ALA A 202 53.21 38.44 84.13
N GLN A 203 54.03 39.51 84.12
CA GLN A 203 54.52 40.12 82.88
C GLN A 203 55.29 39.12 82.01
N ARG A 204 56.20 38.33 82.61
CA ARG A 204 56.92 37.28 81.88
C ARG A 204 56.01 36.19 81.35
N ALA A 205 54.98 35.80 82.12
CA ALA A 205 54.00 34.82 81.68
C ALA A 205 53.16 35.34 80.50
N ASP A 206 52.81 36.62 80.49
CA ASP A 206 52.07 37.23 79.39
C ASP A 206 52.94 37.40 78.13
N GLU A 207 54.20 37.83 78.26
CA GLU A 207 55.16 37.85 77.14
C GLU A 207 55.35 36.44 76.52
N GLN A 208 55.44 35.41 77.37
CA GLN A 208 55.53 34.02 76.89
C GLN A 208 54.25 33.56 76.18
N ARG A 209 53.08 33.95 76.68
CA ARG A 209 51.79 33.65 76.03
C ARG A 209 51.66 34.35 74.69
N GLU A 210 52.10 35.60 74.60
CA GLU A 210 52.10 36.35 73.33
C GLU A 210 53.04 35.71 72.31
N GLN A 211 54.25 35.32 72.71
CA GLN A 211 55.18 34.60 71.83
C GLN A 211 54.61 33.24 71.39
N ALA A 212 54.04 32.47 72.32
CA ALA A 212 53.39 31.21 72.01
C ALA A 212 52.18 31.41 71.07
N ALA A 213 51.40 32.46 71.26
CA ALA A 213 50.28 32.82 70.40
C ALA A 213 50.74 33.22 68.99
N GLN A 214 51.82 34.01 68.87
CA GLN A 214 52.42 34.39 67.59
C GLN A 214 52.98 33.18 66.83
N GLN A 215 53.65 32.26 67.54
CA GLN A 215 54.13 31.01 66.96
C GLN A 215 52.97 30.12 66.49
N ALA A 216 51.91 29.99 67.30
CA ALA A 216 50.72 29.25 66.94
C ALA A 216 50.02 29.85 65.71
N LEU A 217 49.93 31.19 65.62
CA LEU A 217 49.39 31.89 64.45
C LEU A 217 50.23 31.64 63.19
N THR A 218 51.56 31.68 63.31
CA THR A 218 52.48 31.42 62.19
C THR A 218 52.34 29.97 61.71
N GLN A 219 52.26 29.01 62.62
CA GLN A 219 52.02 27.60 62.29
C GLN A 219 50.67 27.41 61.61
N LYS A 220 49.61 28.03 62.13
CA LYS A 220 48.27 27.99 61.52
C LYS A 220 48.25 28.58 60.12
N LEU A 221 48.98 29.67 59.89
CA LEU A 221 49.10 30.28 58.58
C LEU A 221 49.84 29.36 57.59
N GLN A 222 50.92 28.70 58.02
CA GLN A 222 51.65 27.73 57.21
C GLN A 222 50.81 26.47 56.91
N GLU A 223 50.05 25.97 57.88
CA GLU A 223 49.11 24.87 57.68
C GLU A 223 48.02 25.24 56.65
N ALA A 224 47.47 26.46 56.75
CA ALA A 224 46.49 26.97 55.82
C ALA A 224 47.07 27.10 54.40
N GLN A 225 48.29 27.66 54.26
CA GLN A 225 48.99 27.74 52.98
C GLN A 225 49.19 26.37 52.33
N ARG A 226 49.66 25.37 53.10
CA ARG A 226 49.82 23.99 52.58
C ARG A 226 48.49 23.35 52.19
N ALA A 227 47.42 23.61 52.95
CA ALA A 227 46.10 23.10 52.63
C ALA A 227 45.56 23.71 51.32
N ASP A 228 45.82 25.00 51.08
CA ASP A 228 45.42 25.66 49.84
C ASP A 228 46.25 25.19 48.63
N GLU A 229 47.56 25.04 48.77
CA GLU A 229 48.42 24.43 47.72
C GLU A 229 47.95 23.02 47.35
N GLN A 230 47.58 22.20 48.34
CA GLN A 230 47.02 20.86 48.10
C GLN A 230 45.67 20.91 47.38
N ARG A 231 44.80 21.86 47.74
CA ARG A 231 43.51 22.05 47.06
C ARG A 231 43.70 22.50 45.62
N GLU A 232 44.65 23.39 45.36
CA GLU A 232 44.99 23.81 43.99
C GLU A 232 45.51 22.65 43.15
N GLN A 233 46.43 21.84 43.69
CA GLN A 233 46.94 20.66 42.99
C GLN A 233 45.83 19.64 42.72
N ALA A 234 44.96 19.36 43.70
CA ALA A 234 43.82 18.48 43.52
C ALA A 234 42.83 19.02 42.48
N ALA A 235 42.58 20.34 42.47
CA ALA A 235 41.74 21.00 41.48
C ALA A 235 42.34 20.92 40.07
N GLN A 236 43.65 21.12 39.92
CA GLN A 236 44.35 20.96 38.64
C GLN A 236 44.27 19.53 38.14
N GLN A 237 44.52 18.53 39.00
CA GLN A 237 44.41 17.11 38.63
C GLN A 237 42.97 16.75 38.21
N ALA A 238 41.97 17.26 38.93
CA ALA A 238 40.57 17.05 38.59
C ALA A 238 40.20 17.70 37.24
N LEU A 239 40.75 18.88 36.93
CA LEU A 239 40.56 19.51 35.62
C LEU A 239 41.22 18.69 34.50
N THR A 240 42.45 18.20 34.69
CA THR A 240 43.12 17.35 33.71
C THR A 240 42.37 16.05 33.47
N GLN A 241 41.85 15.41 34.53
CA GLN A 241 41.02 14.20 34.40
C GLN A 241 39.74 14.50 33.62
N LYS A 242 39.04 15.58 33.94
CA LYS A 242 37.83 15.99 33.19
C LYS A 242 38.11 16.27 31.72
N LEU A 243 39.25 16.88 31.39
CA LEU A 243 39.65 17.10 30.01
C LEU A 243 39.95 15.79 29.27
N GLN A 244 40.61 14.82 29.92
CA GLN A 244 40.86 13.50 29.34
C GLN A 244 39.57 12.71 29.13
N ASP A 245 38.64 12.77 30.08
CA ASP A 245 37.35 12.11 29.96
C ASP A 245 36.49 12.76 28.86
N ALA A 246 36.50 14.09 28.76
CA ALA A 246 35.85 14.81 27.66
C ALA A 246 36.44 14.38 26.30
N ALA A 247 37.77 14.32 26.17
CA ALA A 247 38.43 13.87 24.95
C ALA A 247 38.06 12.42 24.58
N ARG A 248 37.97 11.50 25.55
CA ARG A 248 37.54 10.11 25.32
C ARG A 248 36.09 10.03 24.86
N VAL A 249 35.21 10.84 25.44
CA VAL A 249 33.79 10.89 25.04
C VAL A 249 33.66 11.42 23.62
N ASP A 250 34.42 12.46 23.25
CA ASP A 250 34.40 13.01 21.90
C ASP A 250 34.94 11.99 20.88
N GLU A 251 36.03 11.29 21.18
CA GLU A 251 36.56 10.23 20.31
C GLU A 251 35.56 9.07 20.13
N GLN A 252 34.86 8.66 21.19
CA GLN A 252 33.78 7.67 21.10
C GLN A 252 32.60 8.15 20.26
N ARG A 253 32.23 9.43 20.38
CA ARG A 253 31.15 10.03 19.57
C ARG A 253 31.53 10.11 18.10
N GLU A 254 32.77 10.44 17.79
CA GLU A 254 33.27 10.44 16.41
C GLU A 254 33.25 9.04 15.82
N GLN A 255 33.74 8.02 16.54
CA GLN A 255 33.70 6.63 16.08
C GLN A 255 32.26 6.14 15.90
N ALA A 256 31.36 6.43 16.83
CA ALA A 256 29.94 6.08 16.70
C ALA A 256 29.27 6.78 15.51
N ALA A 257 29.57 8.07 15.29
CA ALA A 257 29.07 8.82 14.14
C ALA A 257 29.61 8.27 12.82
N GLN A 258 30.89 7.88 12.76
CA GLN A 258 31.50 7.22 11.60
C GLN A 258 30.82 5.88 11.32
N GLN A 259 30.63 5.04 12.33
CA GLN A 259 29.94 3.75 12.19
C GLN A 259 28.50 3.94 11.69
N GLN A 260 27.78 4.91 12.24
CA GLN A 260 26.42 5.23 11.79
C GLN A 260 26.41 5.72 10.33
N MET A 261 27.40 6.48 9.91
CA MET A 261 27.52 6.95 8.53
C MET A 261 27.84 5.80 7.58
N THR A 262 28.74 4.88 7.94
CA THR A 262 29.04 3.68 7.15
C THR A 262 27.80 2.78 7.03
N GLN A 263 27.07 2.56 8.12
CA GLN A 263 25.82 1.79 8.10
C GLN A 263 24.77 2.45 7.20
N ARG A 264 24.64 3.78 7.24
CA ARG A 264 23.74 4.53 6.34
C ARG A 264 24.14 4.43 4.88
N LEU A 265 25.44 4.50 4.58
CA LEU A 265 25.95 4.33 3.22
C LEU A 265 25.65 2.93 2.69
N GLN A 266 25.90 1.89 3.50
CA GLN A 266 25.58 0.51 3.13
C GLN A 266 24.06 0.29 2.94
N ALA A 267 23.23 0.85 3.82
CA ALA A 267 21.77 0.74 3.69
C ALA A 267 21.25 1.48 2.44
N LEU A 268 21.80 2.66 2.13
CA LEU A 268 21.48 3.39 0.91
C LEU A 268 21.93 2.61 -0.33
N GLU A 269 23.13 2.04 -0.31
CA GLU A 269 23.65 1.20 -1.39
C GLU A 269 22.73 -0.01 -1.63
N GLN A 270 22.34 -0.73 -0.58
CA GLN A 270 21.39 -1.85 -0.68
C GLN A 270 20.04 -1.40 -1.23
N THR A 271 19.53 -0.25 -0.77
CA THR A 271 18.25 0.31 -1.26
C THR A 271 18.34 0.67 -2.74
N VAL A 272 19.46 1.24 -3.18
CA VAL A 272 19.71 1.58 -4.58
C VAL A 272 19.80 0.30 -5.41
N GLN A 273 20.59 -0.68 -5.00
CA GLN A 273 20.70 -1.97 -5.69
C GLN A 273 19.34 -2.68 -5.83
N GLN A 274 18.52 -2.69 -4.77
CA GLN A 274 17.17 -3.26 -4.81
C GLN A 274 16.26 -2.51 -5.80
N LYS A 275 16.32 -1.18 -5.82
CA LYS A 275 15.54 -0.36 -6.77
C LYS A 275 15.98 -0.57 -8.21
N LEU A 276 17.28 -0.71 -8.46
CA LEU A 276 17.81 -1.03 -9.79
C LEU A 276 17.33 -2.40 -10.26
N ALA A 277 17.43 -3.44 -9.41
CA ALA A 277 16.94 -4.78 -9.75
C ALA A 277 15.42 -4.81 -10.01
N ALA A 278 14.65 -4.06 -9.20
CA ALA A 278 13.21 -3.94 -9.40
C ALA A 278 12.87 -3.23 -10.72
N LEU A 279 13.56 -2.13 -11.06
CA LEU A 279 13.38 -1.44 -12.33
C LEU A 279 13.74 -2.32 -13.53
N ASP A 280 14.84 -3.05 -13.45
CA ASP A 280 15.28 -3.96 -14.52
C ASP A 280 14.24 -5.06 -14.76
N SER A 281 13.74 -5.68 -13.69
CA SER A 281 12.65 -6.66 -13.80
C SER A 281 11.36 -6.07 -14.39
N ALA A 282 11.01 -4.84 -14.04
CA ALA A 282 9.83 -4.15 -14.55
C ALA A 282 9.98 -3.79 -16.05
N LEU A 283 11.19 -3.40 -16.48
CA LEU A 283 11.49 -3.15 -17.89
C LEU A 283 11.43 -4.46 -18.70
N GLY A 284 12.02 -5.55 -18.18
CA GLY A 284 11.94 -6.86 -18.82
C GLY A 284 10.49 -7.35 -19.00
N GLN A 285 9.65 -7.16 -17.98
CA GLN A 285 8.21 -7.48 -18.07
C GLN A 285 7.47 -6.62 -19.09
N ARG A 286 7.78 -5.32 -19.17
CA ARG A 286 7.17 -4.41 -20.15
C ARG A 286 7.55 -4.78 -21.58
N VAL A 287 8.82 -5.13 -21.82
CA VAL A 287 9.28 -5.59 -23.14
C VAL A 287 8.57 -6.88 -23.52
N ALA A 288 8.52 -7.88 -22.64
CA ALA A 288 7.80 -9.13 -22.90
C ALA A 288 6.30 -8.91 -23.19
N ALA A 289 5.66 -7.99 -22.47
CA ALA A 289 4.26 -7.63 -22.72
C ALA A 289 4.06 -6.96 -24.09
N LEU A 290 4.98 -6.07 -24.50
CA LEU A 290 4.95 -5.43 -25.82
C LEU A 290 5.16 -6.44 -26.94
N GLU A 291 6.12 -7.36 -26.80
CA GLU A 291 6.34 -8.44 -27.76
C GLU A 291 5.11 -9.33 -27.91
N GLN A 292 4.44 -9.65 -26.79
CA GLN A 292 3.23 -10.46 -26.81
C GLN A 292 2.05 -9.72 -27.45
N ALA A 293 1.89 -8.42 -27.19
CA ALA A 293 0.90 -7.59 -27.86
C ALA A 293 1.16 -7.48 -29.37
N GLN A 294 2.43 -7.37 -29.79
CA GLN A 294 2.82 -7.35 -31.20
C GLN A 294 2.48 -8.68 -31.90
N LYS A 295 2.79 -9.81 -31.27
CA LYS A 295 2.42 -11.15 -31.79
C LYS A 295 0.90 -11.30 -31.94
N GLN A 296 0.13 -10.78 -30.99
CA GLN A 296 -1.34 -10.81 -31.07
C GLN A 296 -1.88 -9.96 -32.22
N MET A 297 -1.32 -8.76 -32.45
CA MET A 297 -1.72 -7.93 -33.60
C MET A 297 -1.39 -8.62 -34.93
N GLN A 298 -0.20 -9.19 -35.08
CA GLN A 298 0.18 -9.95 -36.28
C GLN A 298 -0.72 -11.19 -36.50
N ALA A 299 -1.16 -11.84 -35.43
CA ALA A 299 -2.11 -12.96 -35.52
C ALA A 299 -3.51 -12.51 -35.97
N LEU A 300 -3.96 -11.33 -35.52
CA LEU A 300 -5.24 -10.76 -35.96
C LEU A 300 -5.18 -10.30 -37.42
N GLU A 301 -4.10 -9.64 -37.82
CA GLU A 301 -3.85 -9.19 -39.19
C GLU A 301 -3.75 -10.36 -40.18
N SER A 302 -3.04 -11.42 -39.81
CA SER A 302 -2.98 -12.63 -40.64
C SER A 302 -4.34 -13.32 -40.77
N ARG A 303 -5.15 -13.32 -39.70
CA ARG A 303 -6.52 -13.85 -39.74
C ARG A 303 -7.44 -13.03 -40.64
N THR A 304 -7.39 -11.71 -40.58
CA THR A 304 -8.19 -10.84 -41.46
C THR A 304 -7.71 -10.92 -42.92
N ALA A 305 -6.40 -10.98 -43.15
CA ALA A 305 -5.85 -11.19 -44.50
C ALA A 305 -6.29 -12.53 -45.10
N ARG A 306 -6.34 -13.61 -44.29
CA ARG A 306 -6.85 -14.92 -44.71
C ARG A 306 -8.33 -14.86 -45.09
N LEU A 307 -9.17 -14.24 -44.24
CA LEU A 307 -10.60 -14.08 -44.55
C LEU A 307 -10.82 -13.31 -45.85
N ALA A 308 -10.10 -12.21 -46.05
CA ALA A 308 -10.16 -11.43 -47.29
C ALA A 308 -9.70 -12.25 -48.51
N ALA A 309 -8.70 -13.12 -48.36
CA ALA A 309 -8.27 -14.03 -49.44
C ALA A 309 -9.35 -15.07 -49.78
N VAL A 310 -10.00 -15.66 -48.77
CA VAL A 310 -11.13 -16.59 -48.94
C VAL A 310 -12.30 -15.92 -49.66
N ASP A 311 -12.66 -14.69 -49.26
CA ASP A 311 -13.76 -13.95 -49.88
C ASP A 311 -13.49 -13.62 -51.35
N ARG A 312 -12.25 -13.23 -51.69
CA ARG A 312 -11.85 -13.03 -53.10
C ARG A 312 -11.95 -14.31 -53.91
N LEU A 313 -11.48 -15.44 -53.36
CA LEU A 313 -11.59 -16.73 -54.04
C LEU A 313 -13.05 -17.16 -54.25
N ARG A 314 -13.91 -16.94 -53.25
CA ARG A 314 -15.35 -17.21 -53.36
C ARG A 314 -15.98 -16.35 -54.46
N GLY A 315 -15.63 -15.07 -54.53
CA GLY A 315 -16.09 -14.16 -55.58
C GLY A 315 -15.64 -14.61 -56.97
N ALA A 316 -14.35 -14.92 -57.15
CA ALA A 316 -13.80 -15.38 -58.43
C ALA A 316 -14.42 -16.71 -58.89
N LEU A 317 -14.63 -17.66 -57.98
CA LEU A 317 -15.30 -18.93 -58.28
C LEU A 317 -16.76 -18.71 -58.72
N GLY A 318 -17.49 -17.81 -58.03
CA GLY A 318 -18.85 -17.46 -58.39
C GLY A 318 -18.97 -16.75 -59.75
N ALA A 319 -17.98 -15.92 -60.07
CA ALA A 319 -17.91 -15.18 -61.33
C ALA A 319 -17.35 -15.99 -62.52
N GLY A 320 -16.85 -17.21 -62.29
CA GLY A 320 -16.23 -18.03 -63.34
C GLY A 320 -14.85 -17.52 -63.78
N GLN A 321 -14.15 -16.78 -62.93
CA GLN A 321 -12.81 -16.27 -63.23
C GLN A 321 -11.71 -17.29 -62.85
N PRO A 322 -10.59 -17.33 -63.62
CA PRO A 322 -9.45 -18.17 -63.25
C PRO A 322 -8.87 -17.72 -61.92
N LEU A 323 -8.52 -18.69 -61.07
CA LEU A 323 -8.12 -18.47 -59.68
C LEU A 323 -6.62 -18.19 -59.52
N GLY A 324 -5.84 -18.14 -60.61
CA GLY A 324 -4.37 -18.10 -60.59
C GLY A 324 -3.78 -17.02 -59.69
N GLU A 325 -4.23 -15.76 -59.82
CA GLU A 325 -3.70 -14.64 -59.01
C GLU A 325 -4.10 -14.72 -57.52
N ALA A 326 -5.23 -15.35 -57.23
CA ALA A 326 -5.72 -15.51 -55.87
C ALA A 326 -5.05 -16.71 -55.17
N LEU A 327 -4.77 -17.79 -55.93
CA LEU A 327 -4.07 -18.98 -55.45
C LEU A 327 -2.57 -18.76 -55.28
N ALA A 328 -1.95 -17.88 -56.07
CA ALA A 328 -0.53 -17.54 -55.93
C ALA A 328 -0.17 -16.92 -54.57
N ARG A 329 -1.16 -16.44 -53.81
CA ARG A 329 -0.98 -15.82 -52.49
C ARG A 329 -1.21 -16.77 -51.31
N ILE A 330 -1.49 -18.04 -51.58
CA ILE A 330 -1.79 -19.04 -50.55
C ILE A 330 -0.68 -20.09 -50.57
N ASP A 331 -0.07 -20.34 -49.40
CA ASP A 331 0.84 -21.45 -49.22
C ASP A 331 0.07 -22.77 -49.32
N GLN A 332 0.44 -23.62 -50.29
CA GLN A 332 -0.17 -24.91 -50.62
C GLN A 332 -1.68 -24.85 -50.94
N PRO A 333 -2.06 -24.41 -52.15
CA PRO A 333 -3.45 -24.41 -52.57
C PRO A 333 -4.01 -25.84 -52.67
N PRO A 334 -5.24 -26.10 -52.16
CA PRO A 334 -5.92 -27.38 -52.36
C PRO A 334 -6.00 -27.75 -53.84
N GLN A 335 -5.73 -29.02 -54.20
CA GLN A 335 -5.74 -29.47 -55.60
C GLN A 335 -7.07 -29.21 -56.31
N ALA A 336 -8.19 -29.23 -55.57
CA ALA A 336 -9.51 -28.91 -56.11
C ALA A 336 -9.64 -27.46 -56.61
N LEU A 337 -8.88 -26.52 -56.04
CA LEU A 337 -8.80 -25.13 -56.50
C LEU A 337 -7.68 -24.94 -57.53
N ALA A 338 -6.55 -25.62 -57.34
CA ALA A 338 -5.38 -25.53 -58.24
C ALA A 338 -5.71 -25.87 -59.71
N ARG A 339 -6.66 -26.79 -59.96
CA ARG A 339 -7.13 -27.11 -61.32
C ARG A 339 -7.73 -25.92 -62.07
N PHE A 340 -8.26 -24.94 -61.34
CA PHE A 340 -8.86 -23.73 -61.89
C PHE A 340 -7.91 -22.53 -61.85
N ALA A 341 -6.61 -22.76 -61.64
CA ALA A 341 -5.60 -21.71 -61.68
C ALA A 341 -5.51 -21.07 -63.07
N GLN A 342 -5.59 -21.90 -64.13
CA GLN A 342 -5.45 -21.47 -65.53
C GLN A 342 -6.76 -21.59 -66.33
N ALA A 343 -7.67 -22.50 -65.94
CA ALA A 343 -8.95 -22.72 -66.60
C ALA A 343 -10.11 -22.08 -65.82
N ALA A 344 -11.04 -21.46 -66.54
CA ALA A 344 -12.25 -20.89 -65.95
C ALA A 344 -13.10 -21.99 -65.30
N PRO A 345 -13.48 -21.87 -64.01
CA PRO A 345 -14.33 -22.85 -63.35
C PRO A 345 -15.76 -22.81 -63.92
N PRO A 346 -16.44 -23.96 -64.00
CA PRO A 346 -17.85 -23.98 -64.38
C PRO A 346 -18.68 -23.25 -63.31
N THR A 347 -19.47 -22.26 -63.71
CA THR A 347 -20.37 -21.55 -62.80
C THR A 347 -21.69 -22.30 -62.66
N GLU A 348 -22.43 -22.04 -61.58
CA GLU A 348 -23.76 -22.61 -61.38
C GLU A 348 -24.75 -22.18 -62.48
N ALA A 349 -24.63 -20.93 -62.95
CA ALA A 349 -25.39 -20.45 -64.09
C ALA A 349 -25.05 -21.22 -65.37
N ALA A 350 -23.75 -21.47 -65.64
CA ALA A 350 -23.32 -22.27 -66.78
C ALA A 350 -23.82 -23.72 -66.70
N LEU A 351 -23.81 -24.33 -65.51
CA LEU A 351 -24.35 -25.68 -65.28
C LEU A 351 -25.86 -25.75 -65.50
N ARG A 352 -26.62 -24.70 -65.13
CA ARG A 352 -28.06 -24.61 -65.41
C ARG A 352 -28.35 -24.49 -66.90
N LEU A 353 -27.58 -23.64 -67.59
CA LEU A 353 -27.70 -23.45 -69.03
C LEU A 353 -27.37 -24.73 -69.81
N SER A 354 -26.33 -25.46 -69.42
CA SER A 354 -25.91 -26.70 -70.10
C SER A 354 -26.71 -27.93 -69.70
N PHE A 355 -27.53 -27.86 -68.65
CA PHE A 355 -28.32 -28.99 -68.16
C PHE A 355 -29.34 -29.47 -69.20
N GLU A 356 -30.04 -28.54 -69.88
CA GLU A 356 -31.06 -28.92 -70.86
C GLU A 356 -30.47 -29.67 -72.05
N ASP A 357 -29.31 -29.23 -72.54
CA ASP A 357 -28.60 -29.91 -73.63
C ASP A 357 -28.13 -31.30 -73.21
N ALA A 358 -27.57 -31.43 -71.99
CA ALA A 358 -27.18 -32.72 -71.43
C ALA A 358 -28.38 -33.65 -71.18
N ALA A 359 -29.50 -33.11 -70.69
CA ALA A 359 -30.74 -33.84 -70.46
C ALA A 359 -31.37 -34.33 -71.78
N LYS A 360 -31.28 -33.54 -72.85
CA LYS A 360 -31.73 -33.95 -74.19
C LYS A 360 -30.87 -35.08 -74.74
N ALA A 361 -29.55 -35.01 -74.58
CA ALA A 361 -28.64 -36.09 -74.96
C ALA A 361 -28.90 -37.38 -74.17
N ALA A 362 -29.20 -37.25 -72.87
CA ALA A 362 -29.54 -38.38 -72.00
C ALA A 362 -30.84 -39.08 -72.41
N ARG A 363 -31.87 -38.29 -72.76
CA ARG A 363 -33.14 -38.81 -73.30
C ARG A 363 -32.91 -39.57 -74.62
N ALA A 364 -32.21 -38.97 -75.58
CA ALA A 364 -31.90 -39.63 -76.85
C ALA A 364 -31.10 -40.94 -76.69
N ALA A 365 -30.16 -40.97 -75.75
CA ALA A 365 -29.38 -42.19 -75.45
C ALA A 365 -30.23 -43.29 -74.78
N SER A 366 -31.20 -42.91 -73.94
CA SER A 366 -32.14 -43.85 -73.31
C SER A 366 -33.11 -44.44 -74.33
N ASP A 367 -33.68 -43.60 -75.19
CA ASP A 367 -34.59 -44.01 -76.26
C ASP A 367 -33.90 -44.98 -77.23
N ALA A 368 -32.66 -44.68 -77.63
CA ALA A 368 -31.88 -45.56 -78.52
C ALA A 368 -31.57 -46.92 -77.90
N ALA A 369 -31.36 -46.98 -76.58
CA ALA A 369 -31.13 -48.24 -75.87
C ALA A 369 -32.42 -49.06 -75.67
N MET A 370 -33.59 -48.40 -75.66
CA MET A 370 -34.91 -49.03 -75.58
C MET A 370 -35.41 -49.57 -76.93
N GLN A 371 -34.64 -49.39 -78.01
CA GLN A 371 -34.96 -49.81 -79.39
C GLN A 371 -33.94 -50.85 -79.92
N PRO A 372 -33.78 -52.04 -79.30
CA PRO A 372 -32.69 -52.95 -79.63
C PRO A 372 -32.94 -53.81 -80.87
N ASP A 373 -34.14 -53.77 -81.47
CA ASP A 373 -34.53 -54.69 -82.55
C ASP A 373 -34.70 -53.94 -83.88
N GLY A 374 -33.85 -54.28 -84.86
CA GLY A 374 -33.57 -53.56 -86.10
C GLY A 374 -34.70 -53.50 -87.14
N SER A 375 -35.92 -53.17 -86.73
CA SER A 375 -37.00 -52.83 -87.65
C SER A 375 -37.03 -51.32 -87.89
N LYS A 376 -37.01 -50.91 -89.16
CA LYS A 376 -37.22 -49.53 -89.59
C LYS A 376 -38.66 -49.11 -89.21
N ALA A 377 -38.89 -48.75 -87.95
CA ALA A 377 -40.15 -48.17 -87.52
C ALA A 377 -40.22 -46.74 -88.05
N GLY A 378 -41.16 -46.52 -88.96
CA GLY A 378 -41.27 -45.30 -89.74
C GLY A 378 -41.54 -44.08 -88.86
N VAL A 379 -41.07 -42.93 -89.35
CA VAL A 379 -41.29 -41.58 -88.82
C VAL A 379 -42.78 -41.25 -88.57
N MET A 380 -43.69 -42.07 -89.12
CA MET A 380 -45.14 -42.01 -88.95
C MET A 380 -45.64 -42.61 -87.62
N ASP A 381 -44.95 -43.61 -87.06
CA ASP A 381 -45.35 -44.30 -85.82
C ASP A 381 -44.94 -43.48 -84.58
N SER A 382 -43.80 -42.77 -84.68
CA SER A 382 -43.31 -41.84 -83.66
C SER A 382 -44.21 -40.60 -83.47
N ALA A 383 -45.00 -40.23 -84.48
CA ALA A 383 -45.96 -39.13 -84.40
C ALA A 383 -47.28 -39.56 -83.73
N MET A 384 -47.71 -40.82 -83.90
CA MET A 384 -48.87 -41.39 -83.20
C MET A 384 -48.58 -41.68 -81.72
N ALA A 385 -47.36 -42.12 -81.37
CA ALA A 385 -46.95 -42.29 -79.98
C ALA A 385 -46.91 -40.96 -79.18
N ARG A 386 -46.58 -39.84 -79.85
CA ARG A 386 -46.55 -38.49 -79.23
C ARG A 386 -47.94 -37.91 -78.92
N LEU A 387 -48.99 -38.41 -79.57
CA LEU A 387 -50.37 -37.95 -79.32
C LEU A 387 -51.10 -38.77 -78.24
N GLY A 388 -50.59 -39.93 -77.84
CA GLY A 388 -51.14 -40.75 -76.75
C GLY A 388 -50.52 -40.48 -75.35
N GLY A 389 -49.45 -39.68 -75.27
CA GLY A 389 -48.62 -39.52 -74.07
C GLY A 389 -49.13 -38.59 -72.98
N LEU A 390 -50.42 -38.22 -72.99
CA LEU A 390 -50.96 -37.15 -72.14
C LEU A 390 -51.99 -37.64 -71.12
N VAL A 391 -51.77 -38.81 -70.50
CA VAL A 391 -52.47 -39.21 -69.26
C VAL A 391 -51.56 -40.11 -68.40
N THR A 392 -50.99 -39.55 -67.33
CA THR A 392 -50.31 -40.33 -66.28
C THR A 392 -51.31 -40.71 -65.18
N ILE A 393 -51.59 -41.99 -65.00
CA ILE A 393 -52.29 -42.51 -63.80
C ILE A 393 -51.32 -43.37 -63.00
N ARG A 394 -51.08 -42.94 -61.76
CA ARG A 394 -50.20 -43.58 -60.78
C ARG A 394 -50.94 -44.76 -60.12
N ARG A 395 -50.39 -45.97 -60.16
CA ARG A 395 -50.78 -47.10 -59.31
C ARG A 395 -49.53 -47.82 -58.79
N GLY A 396 -49.19 -47.59 -57.52
CA GLY A 396 -48.10 -48.30 -56.82
C GLY A 396 -46.68 -47.85 -57.21
N ASP A 397 -45.70 -48.67 -56.82
CA ASP A 397 -44.24 -48.39 -56.88
C ASP A 397 -43.57 -48.75 -58.21
N GLN A 398 -44.33 -49.08 -59.27
CA GLN A 398 -43.76 -49.41 -60.58
C GLN A 398 -44.41 -48.55 -61.68
N VAL A 399 -43.61 -47.69 -62.31
CA VAL A 399 -44.02 -46.87 -63.46
C VAL A 399 -43.95 -47.76 -64.71
N VAL A 400 -45.11 -48.11 -65.27
CA VAL A 400 -45.23 -49.05 -66.40
C VAL A 400 -45.30 -48.33 -67.76
N TRP A 401 -45.48 -47.00 -67.78
CA TRP A 401 -45.32 -46.20 -69.01
C TRP A 401 -45.05 -44.73 -68.67
N GLY A 402 -44.02 -44.16 -69.28
CA GLY A 402 -43.34 -42.93 -68.87
C GLY A 402 -41.89 -43.24 -68.53
N ASP A 403 -40.95 -42.64 -69.25
CA ASP A 403 -39.53 -42.94 -69.16
C ASP A 403 -39.02 -42.72 -67.73
N ALA A 404 -38.59 -43.80 -67.06
CA ALA A 404 -38.02 -43.73 -65.72
C ALA A 404 -36.78 -42.81 -65.69
N ALA A 405 -36.08 -42.66 -66.81
CA ALA A 405 -35.00 -41.70 -66.96
C ALA A 405 -35.53 -40.25 -66.95
N GLU A 406 -36.64 -39.97 -67.64
CA GLU A 406 -37.26 -38.64 -67.67
C GLU A 406 -37.74 -38.18 -66.27
N ALA A 407 -38.29 -39.10 -65.48
CA ALA A 407 -38.68 -38.80 -64.11
C ALA A 407 -37.49 -38.43 -63.20
N GLU A 408 -36.33 -39.07 -63.37
CA GLU A 408 -35.11 -38.73 -62.62
C GLU A 408 -34.44 -37.45 -63.16
N ILE A 409 -34.43 -37.23 -64.48
CA ILE A 409 -33.94 -35.99 -65.10
C ILE A 409 -34.72 -34.78 -64.58
N GLU A 410 -36.05 -34.87 -64.50
CA GLU A 410 -36.88 -33.78 -63.97
C GLU A 410 -36.64 -33.52 -62.47
N ARG A 411 -36.34 -34.56 -61.67
CA ARG A 411 -35.94 -34.36 -60.27
C ARG A 411 -34.56 -33.71 -60.16
N ALA A 412 -33.62 -34.14 -61.00
CA ALA A 412 -32.29 -33.53 -61.08
C ALA A 412 -32.37 -32.04 -61.47
N ARG A 413 -33.27 -31.69 -62.41
CA ARG A 413 -33.55 -30.32 -62.81
C ARG A 413 -34.08 -29.48 -61.65
N ARG A 414 -35.11 -29.96 -60.95
CA ARG A 414 -35.71 -29.25 -59.81
C ARG A 414 -34.69 -29.02 -58.69
N ALA A 415 -33.86 -30.02 -58.40
CA ALA A 415 -32.77 -29.88 -57.44
C ALA A 415 -31.76 -28.80 -57.88
N LEU A 416 -31.39 -28.77 -59.16
CA LEU A 416 -30.48 -27.76 -59.72
C LEU A 416 -31.09 -26.34 -59.73
N GLU A 417 -32.38 -26.21 -60.04
CA GLU A 417 -33.12 -24.95 -59.95
C GLU A 417 -33.20 -24.45 -58.51
N ALA A 418 -33.32 -25.35 -57.53
CA ALA A 418 -33.23 -25.04 -56.10
C ALA A 418 -31.79 -24.71 -55.64
N GLY A 419 -30.78 -24.83 -56.51
CA GLY A 419 -29.36 -24.60 -56.18
C GLY A 419 -28.67 -25.78 -55.51
N ASP A 420 -29.33 -26.93 -55.41
CA ASP A 420 -28.81 -28.14 -54.80
C ASP A 420 -28.14 -29.05 -55.84
N ILE A 421 -26.86 -28.76 -56.11
CA ILE A 421 -26.03 -29.51 -57.05
C ILE A 421 -25.77 -30.95 -56.55
N GLU A 422 -25.71 -31.16 -55.23
CA GLU A 422 -25.51 -32.50 -54.65
C GLU A 422 -26.70 -33.40 -54.93
N MET A 423 -27.91 -32.90 -54.66
CA MET A 423 -29.13 -33.63 -54.95
C MET A 423 -29.32 -33.86 -56.45
N SER A 424 -28.95 -32.89 -57.30
CA SER A 424 -29.01 -33.06 -58.76
C SER A 424 -28.11 -34.21 -59.24
N LEU A 425 -26.87 -34.30 -58.72
CA LEU A 425 -25.94 -35.40 -59.01
C LEU A 425 -26.48 -36.76 -58.54
N GLN A 426 -27.10 -36.83 -57.37
CA GLN A 426 -27.70 -38.08 -56.87
C GLN A 426 -28.80 -38.61 -57.78
N HIS A 427 -29.62 -37.74 -58.37
CA HIS A 427 -30.66 -38.13 -59.32
C HIS A 427 -30.07 -38.60 -60.65
N ILE A 428 -28.99 -37.95 -61.13
CA ILE A 428 -28.28 -38.37 -62.34
C ILE A 428 -27.62 -39.74 -62.17
N ASP A 429 -27.08 -40.04 -60.99
CA ASP A 429 -26.48 -41.34 -60.69
C ASP A 429 -27.53 -42.48 -60.66
N ARG A 430 -28.82 -42.17 -60.54
CA ARG A 430 -29.93 -43.14 -60.63
C ARG A 430 -30.41 -43.42 -62.06
N LEU A 431 -29.92 -42.66 -63.05
CA LEU A 431 -30.30 -42.86 -64.44
C LEU A 431 -29.83 -44.21 -64.99
N PRO A 432 -30.52 -44.76 -66.01
CA PRO A 432 -30.06 -45.90 -66.77
C PRO A 432 -28.63 -45.70 -67.33
N PRO A 433 -27.81 -46.75 -67.47
CA PRO A 433 -26.42 -46.63 -67.92
C PRO A 433 -26.18 -45.76 -69.16
N PRO A 434 -26.96 -45.86 -70.27
CA PRO A 434 -26.73 -45.04 -71.47
C PRO A 434 -27.03 -43.55 -71.23
N ALA A 435 -28.12 -43.22 -70.52
CA ALA A 435 -28.44 -41.84 -70.15
C ALA A 435 -27.37 -41.25 -69.21
N ARG A 436 -26.94 -42.04 -68.22
CA ARG A 436 -25.91 -41.62 -67.27
C ARG A 436 -24.59 -41.32 -67.98
N GLN A 437 -24.21 -42.15 -68.95
CA GLN A 437 -23.01 -41.94 -69.75
C GLN A 437 -23.10 -40.65 -70.58
N ALA A 438 -24.27 -40.36 -71.18
CA ALA A 438 -24.49 -39.11 -71.90
C ALA A 438 -24.42 -37.85 -70.99
N MET A 439 -24.77 -37.97 -69.71
CA MET A 439 -24.67 -36.87 -68.73
C MET A 439 -23.30 -36.76 -68.04
N GLN A 440 -22.34 -37.66 -68.28
CA GLN A 440 -21.06 -37.67 -67.54
C GLN A 440 -20.31 -36.35 -67.63
N GLY A 441 -20.26 -35.72 -68.81
CA GLY A 441 -19.57 -34.44 -68.98
C GLY A 441 -20.15 -33.31 -68.11
N TRP A 442 -21.48 -33.28 -67.94
CA TRP A 442 -22.14 -32.35 -67.03
C TRP A 442 -21.86 -32.72 -65.57
N ALA A 443 -21.95 -34.02 -65.23
CA ALA A 443 -21.74 -34.51 -63.87
C ALA A 443 -20.31 -34.24 -63.36
N ASP A 444 -19.31 -34.36 -64.23
CA ASP A 444 -17.91 -34.08 -63.90
C ASP A 444 -17.68 -32.59 -63.64
N GLN A 445 -18.31 -31.71 -64.44
CA GLN A 445 -18.27 -30.26 -64.19
C GLN A 445 -18.91 -29.91 -62.85
N ALA A 446 -20.09 -30.46 -62.55
CA ALA A 446 -20.79 -30.26 -61.30
C ALA A 446 -19.98 -30.76 -60.08
N ARG A 447 -19.39 -31.97 -60.16
CA ARG A 447 -18.49 -32.51 -59.12
C ARG A 447 -17.24 -31.66 -58.93
N SER A 448 -16.68 -31.11 -60.01
CA SER A 448 -15.49 -30.25 -59.95
C SER A 448 -15.78 -28.92 -59.22
N LEU A 449 -16.93 -28.30 -59.47
CA LEU A 449 -17.38 -27.10 -58.75
C LEU A 449 -17.62 -27.40 -57.27
N LEU A 450 -18.22 -28.56 -56.98
CA LEU A 450 -18.49 -28.98 -55.62
C LEU A 450 -17.21 -29.19 -54.81
N ALA A 451 -16.22 -29.87 -55.40
CA ALA A 451 -14.92 -30.08 -54.80
C ALA A 451 -14.21 -28.75 -54.51
N ALA A 452 -14.30 -27.77 -55.42
CA ALA A 452 -13.76 -26.43 -55.19
C ALA A 452 -14.46 -25.69 -54.04
N ARG A 453 -15.80 -25.75 -53.97
CA ARG A 453 -16.58 -25.15 -52.87
C ARG A 453 -16.25 -25.81 -51.52
N ALA A 454 -16.05 -27.13 -51.50
CA ALA A 454 -15.63 -27.85 -50.30
C ALA A 454 -14.22 -27.45 -49.84
N ALA A 455 -13.27 -27.36 -50.77
CA ALA A 455 -11.91 -26.92 -50.48
C ALA A 455 -11.84 -25.50 -49.93
N LEU A 456 -12.68 -24.57 -50.42
CA LEU A 456 -12.78 -23.22 -49.88
C LEU A 456 -13.28 -23.19 -48.43
N ARG A 457 -14.26 -24.05 -48.09
CA ARG A 457 -14.76 -24.16 -46.70
C ARG A 457 -13.67 -24.68 -45.76
N GLN A 458 -12.86 -25.63 -46.20
CA GLN A 458 -11.72 -26.13 -45.43
C GLN A 458 -10.67 -25.04 -45.21
N LEU A 459 -10.36 -24.25 -46.25
CA LEU A 459 -9.42 -23.12 -46.16
C LEU A 459 -9.90 -22.02 -45.20
N ALA A 460 -11.22 -21.84 -45.08
CA ALA A 460 -11.82 -20.88 -44.15
C ALA A 460 -11.82 -21.37 -42.69
N ALA A 461 -11.76 -22.68 -42.48
CA ALA A 461 -11.84 -23.32 -41.17
C ALA A 461 -10.47 -23.58 -40.52
N GLY A 462 -9.43 -23.75 -41.33
CA GLY A 462 -8.02 -23.82 -40.87
C GLY A 462 -7.43 -22.44 -40.67
#